data_AF-A0A535A399-F1
#
_entry.id   AF-A0A535A399-F1
#
_cell.length_a   1.000
_cell.length_b   1.000
_cell.length_c   1.000
_cell.angle_alpha   90.00
_cell.angle_beta   90.00
_cell.angle_gamma   90.00
#
_symmetry.space_group_name_H-M   'P 1'
#
loop_
_entity.id
_entity.type
_entity.pdbx_description
1 polymer ?
#
loop_
_entity_poly.entity_id
_entity_poly.type
_entity_poly.pdbx_seq_one_letter_code
_entity_poly.pdbx_strand_id
1 'polypeptide(L)'
;MRVAAAATAAWLAISAIAPLPATGHALGGVFTLPVPLALYLAGAGAVVAASFVVAVVVVRPGGRIPHYPTRPILPETARRGSLLLRWLGMVWWFGAIAIGLVISQVSPAPAVLFWILIWVGLPIVTVLLGNPWPSLSPFRALFGLLERVSRWAGFDRLDLGLRYPAVLGAPHTVALLMGSYTVVTLIGIFLFGRVGWLRNAELFEVYLGWFGRAGPVGRRVVQPDACAGCAEECDPEHCVDCPECTAVATSGEQRPELRPWFTGLSEVSHAGWSDAGFIVPTTASPRPPSGQRS
;
A
#
# COMPACT_ATOMS: atom_id res chain seq x y z
N MET A 1 19.97 13.48 44.81
CA MET A 1 19.02 12.53 44.20
C MET A 1 17.54 12.89 44.43
N ARG A 2 17.11 13.30 45.63
CA ARG A 2 15.70 13.67 45.91
C ARG A 2 15.18 14.90 45.13
N VAL A 3 16.05 15.89 44.89
CA VAL A 3 15.69 17.12 44.14
C VAL A 3 15.47 16.87 42.64
N ALA A 4 16.25 15.96 42.04
CA ALA A 4 16.10 15.59 40.63
C ALA A 4 14.83 14.76 40.37
N ALA A 5 14.43 13.91 41.32
CA ALA A 5 13.18 13.16 41.27
C ALA A 5 11.95 14.07 41.44
N ALA A 6 12.04 15.09 42.29
CA ALA A 6 10.97 16.09 42.45
C ALA A 6 10.83 16.99 41.22
N ALA A 7 11.95 17.39 40.60
CA ALA A 7 11.93 18.20 39.37
C ALA A 7 11.36 17.44 38.16
N THR A 8 11.64 16.14 38.03
CA THR A 8 11.08 15.29 36.97
C THR A 8 9.59 14.99 37.20
N ALA A 9 9.17 14.77 38.44
CA ALA A 9 7.76 14.61 38.78
C ALA A 9 6.95 15.91 38.54
N ALA A 10 7.52 17.07 38.88
CA ALA A 10 6.91 18.37 38.61
C ALA A 10 6.82 18.65 37.10
N TRP A 11 7.84 18.31 36.32
CA TRP A 11 7.81 18.41 34.86
C TRP A 11 6.73 17.52 34.22
N LEU A 12 6.61 16.27 34.68
CA LEU A 12 5.56 15.35 34.22
C LEU A 12 4.15 15.83 34.61
N ALA A 13 4.00 16.41 35.81
CA ALA A 13 2.73 16.98 36.26
C ALA A 13 2.34 18.24 35.47
N ILE A 14 3.30 19.14 35.20
CA ILE A 14 3.08 20.35 34.38
C ILE A 14 2.72 19.98 32.94
N SER A 15 3.35 18.92 32.39
CA SER A 15 3.05 18.39 31.05
C SER A 15 1.66 17.74 30.96
N ALA A 16 1.11 17.27 32.09
CA ALA A 16 -0.20 16.63 32.15
C ALA A 16 -1.37 17.60 32.41
N ILE A 17 -1.09 18.81 32.93
CA ILE A 17 -2.14 19.76 33.37
C ILE A 17 -2.50 20.79 32.28
N ALA A 18 -1.76 20.87 31.18
CA ALA A 18 -2.12 21.73 30.06
C ALA A 18 -2.36 20.94 28.76
N PRO A 19 -3.49 20.21 28.61
CA PRO A 19 -4.05 20.03 27.30
C PRO A 19 -4.58 21.41 26.87
N LEU A 20 -3.69 22.26 26.35
CA LEU A 20 -4.12 23.29 25.41
C LEU A 20 -4.98 22.56 24.37
N PRO A 21 -6.13 23.12 23.94
CA PRO A 21 -6.88 22.52 22.85
C PRO A 21 -5.94 22.51 21.65
N ALA A 22 -5.31 21.38 21.39
CA ALA A 22 -4.67 21.08 20.12
C ALA A 22 -5.83 20.90 19.17
N THR A 23 -6.36 22.03 18.70
CA THR A 23 -7.30 22.08 17.62
C THR A 23 -6.65 21.32 16.46
N GLY A 24 -7.27 20.21 16.05
CA GLY A 24 -6.86 19.40 14.91
C GLY A 24 -7.07 20.14 13.59
N HIS A 25 -6.54 21.35 13.46
CA HIS A 25 -6.69 22.26 12.31
C HIS A 25 -6.12 21.71 11.01
N ALA A 26 -5.47 20.55 11.02
CA ALA A 26 -4.91 19.89 9.84
C ALA A 26 -5.73 18.68 9.35
N LEU A 27 -6.77 18.25 10.08
CA LEU A 27 -7.54 17.04 9.75
C LEU A 27 -8.80 17.39 8.96
N GLY A 28 -8.65 17.94 7.75
CA GLY A 28 -9.79 18.18 6.84
C GLY A 28 -9.66 19.33 5.84
N GLY A 29 -8.64 20.18 5.95
CA GLY A 29 -8.37 21.24 4.98
C GLY A 29 -7.58 20.75 3.77
N VAL A 30 -7.85 21.30 2.59
CA VAL A 30 -7.00 21.09 1.41
C VAL A 30 -5.63 21.71 1.70
N PHE A 31 -4.59 20.88 1.80
CA PHE A 31 -3.23 21.34 2.04
C PHE A 31 -2.71 22.04 0.79
N THR A 32 -2.59 23.36 0.83
CA THR A 32 -1.93 24.13 -0.23
C THR A 32 -0.43 24.14 0.04
N LEU A 33 0.35 23.60 -0.91
CA LEU A 33 1.80 23.60 -0.76
C LEU A 33 2.32 25.05 -0.83
N PRO A 34 3.11 25.51 0.18
CA PRO A 34 3.68 26.86 0.16
C PRO A 34 4.83 27.02 -0.85
N VAL A 35 5.26 25.94 -1.49
CA VAL A 35 6.36 25.88 -2.46
C VAL A 35 5.90 25.29 -3.78
N PRO A 36 6.52 25.65 -4.92
CA PRO A 36 6.20 25.06 -6.21
C PRO A 36 6.31 23.53 -6.19
N LEU A 37 5.35 22.83 -6.82
CA LEU A 37 5.27 21.37 -6.83
C LEU A 37 6.59 20.71 -7.25
N ALA A 38 7.25 21.26 -8.27
CA ALA A 38 8.54 20.74 -8.76
C ALA A 38 9.62 20.75 -7.68
N LEU A 39 9.70 21.81 -6.87
CA LEU A 39 10.68 21.92 -5.79
C LEU A 39 10.36 20.93 -4.67
N TYR A 40 9.08 20.75 -4.35
CA TYR A 40 8.63 19.74 -3.38
C TYR A 40 8.98 18.32 -3.82
N LEU A 41 8.63 17.93 -5.05
CA LEU A 41 8.91 16.60 -5.59
C LEU A 41 10.42 16.34 -5.70
N ALA A 42 11.19 17.33 -6.16
CA ALA A 42 12.64 17.23 -6.22
C ALA A 42 13.26 17.04 -4.83
N GLY A 43 12.80 17.81 -3.83
CA GLY A 43 13.24 17.67 -2.44
C GLY A 43 12.89 16.31 -1.84
N ALA A 44 11.65 15.85 -2.01
CA ALA A 44 11.21 14.54 -1.55
C ALA A 44 12.01 13.40 -2.19
N GLY A 45 12.19 13.45 -3.52
CA GLY A 45 13.00 12.50 -4.26
C GLY A 45 14.46 12.48 -3.81
N ALA A 46 15.06 13.66 -3.58
CA ALA A 46 16.42 13.79 -3.09
C ALA A 46 16.59 13.20 -1.68
N VAL A 47 15.66 13.44 -0.76
CA VAL A 47 15.69 12.87 0.60
C VAL A 47 15.60 11.35 0.55
N VAL A 48 14.69 10.80 -0.26
CA VAL A 48 14.57 9.35 -0.46
C VAL A 48 15.87 8.77 -1.03
N ALA A 49 16.41 9.36 -2.11
CA ALA A 49 17.67 8.91 -2.70
C ALA A 49 18.84 8.97 -1.71
N ALA A 50 18.96 10.08 -0.96
CA ALA A 50 19.97 10.23 0.08
C ALA A 50 19.81 9.17 1.19
N SER A 51 18.58 8.83 1.59
CA SER A 51 18.33 7.78 2.58
C SER A 51 18.84 6.41 2.12
N PHE A 52 18.70 6.07 0.83
CA PHE A 52 19.26 4.84 0.27
C PHE A 52 20.78 4.86 0.25
N VAL A 53 21.39 5.99 -0.15
CA VAL A 53 22.85 6.16 -0.12
C VAL A 53 23.38 5.97 1.30
N VAL A 54 22.76 6.63 2.28
CA VAL A 54 23.12 6.47 3.70
C VAL A 54 22.95 5.02 4.13
N ALA A 55 21.83 4.38 3.81
CA ALA A 55 21.61 2.97 4.15
C ALA A 55 22.70 2.07 3.54
N VAL A 56 23.04 2.22 2.26
CA VAL A 56 24.08 1.42 1.60
C VAL A 56 25.48 1.67 2.18
N VAL A 57 25.81 2.94 2.47
CA VAL A 57 27.14 3.31 2.99
C VAL A 57 27.32 2.90 4.45
N VAL A 58 26.26 3.04 5.26
CA VAL A 58 26.29 2.83 6.72
C VAL A 58 26.01 1.37 7.08
N VAL A 59 25.07 0.71 6.39
CA VAL A 59 24.70 -0.68 6.68
C VAL A 59 25.77 -1.59 6.10
N ARG A 60 26.77 -1.90 6.92
CA ARG A 60 27.81 -2.89 6.59
C ARG A 60 27.39 -4.26 7.12
N PRO A 61 27.33 -5.30 6.27
CA PRO A 61 27.08 -6.65 6.74
C PRO A 61 28.31 -7.15 7.52
N GLY A 62 28.12 -7.36 8.82
CA GLY A 62 28.96 -8.28 9.59
C GLY A 62 30.00 -7.65 10.52
N GLY A 63 29.91 -8.02 11.79
CA GLY A 63 30.89 -7.88 12.85
C GLY A 63 30.56 -8.86 13.99
N ARG A 64 31.37 -8.90 15.06
CA ARG A 64 31.01 -9.62 16.29
C ARG A 64 29.73 -9.00 16.88
N ILE A 65 28.78 -9.83 17.29
CA ILE A 65 27.57 -9.38 17.98
C ILE A 65 28.00 -8.61 19.24
N PRO A 66 27.79 -7.29 19.31
CA PRO A 66 28.20 -6.50 20.46
C PRO A 66 27.43 -6.97 21.69
N HIS A 67 28.14 -7.37 22.74
CA HIS A 67 27.54 -7.64 24.03
C HIS A 67 27.53 -6.34 24.83
N TYR A 68 26.35 -5.85 25.17
CA TYR A 68 26.16 -4.67 26.00
C TYR A 68 25.42 -5.07 27.29
N PRO A 69 25.71 -4.41 28.42
CA PRO A 69 25.04 -4.70 29.67
C PRO A 69 23.54 -4.39 29.54
N THR A 70 22.71 -5.37 29.85
CA THR A 70 21.25 -5.21 29.91
C THR A 70 20.79 -5.30 31.36
N ARG A 71 19.69 -4.61 31.68
CA ARG A 71 19.00 -4.74 32.96
C ARG A 71 17.60 -5.27 32.73
N PRO A 72 17.23 -6.41 33.35
CA PRO A 72 15.89 -6.95 33.18
C PRO A 72 14.88 -6.03 33.84
N ILE A 73 13.76 -5.81 33.15
CA ILE A 73 12.57 -5.19 33.73
C ILE A 73 11.92 -6.21 34.67
N LEU A 74 11.30 -5.75 35.76
CA LEU A 74 10.58 -6.62 36.69
C LEU A 74 9.53 -7.46 35.93
N PRO A 75 9.46 -8.79 36.13
CA PRO A 75 8.56 -9.64 35.37
C PRO A 75 7.08 -9.24 35.49
N GLU A 76 6.66 -8.80 36.68
CA GLU A 76 5.27 -8.38 36.90
C GLU A 76 4.91 -7.11 36.16
N THR A 77 5.79 -6.11 36.14
CA THR A 77 5.54 -4.84 35.45
C THR A 77 5.54 -5.05 33.94
N ALA A 78 6.47 -5.86 33.43
CA ALA A 78 6.49 -6.28 32.03
C ALA A 78 5.20 -7.01 31.64
N ARG A 79 4.72 -7.94 32.48
CA ARG A 79 3.47 -8.66 32.24
C ARG A 79 2.26 -7.72 32.22
N ARG A 80 2.10 -6.87 33.24
CA ARG A 80 0.99 -5.90 33.32
C ARG A 80 1.02 -4.92 32.14
N GLY A 81 2.19 -4.41 31.79
CA GLY A 81 2.39 -3.56 30.61
C GLY A 81 1.99 -4.27 29.33
N SER A 82 2.43 -5.52 29.12
CA SER A 82 2.05 -6.30 27.94
C SER A 82 0.54 -6.55 27.88
N LEU A 83 -0.12 -6.87 29.00
CA LEU A 83 -1.59 -7.02 29.05
C LEU A 83 -2.32 -5.72 28.70
N LEU A 84 -1.86 -4.59 29.22
CA LEU A 84 -2.40 -3.28 28.89
C LEU A 84 -2.24 -2.96 27.40
N LEU A 85 -1.05 -3.18 26.85
CA LEU A 85 -0.78 -2.98 25.41
C LEU A 85 -1.64 -3.90 24.55
N ARG A 86 -1.84 -5.16 24.95
CA ARG A 86 -2.73 -6.11 24.24
C ARG A 86 -4.16 -5.59 24.19
N TRP A 87 -4.69 -5.15 25.32
CA TRP A 87 -6.03 -4.57 25.41
C TRP A 87 -6.14 -3.31 24.55
N LEU A 88 -5.18 -2.39 24.68
CA LEU A 88 -5.16 -1.15 23.92
C LEU A 88 -5.11 -1.42 22.41
N GLY A 89 -4.28 -2.37 21.99
CA GLY A 89 -4.15 -2.76 20.58
C GLY A 89 -5.43 -3.37 20.02
N MET A 90 -6.13 -4.19 20.81
CA MET A 90 -7.43 -4.76 20.42
C MET A 90 -8.50 -3.68 20.30
N VAL A 91 -8.62 -2.80 21.30
CA VAL A 91 -9.57 -1.68 21.29
C VAL A 91 -9.29 -0.75 20.12
N TRP A 92 -8.03 -0.41 19.88
CA TRP A 92 -7.64 0.44 18.76
C TRP A 92 -7.97 -0.20 17.41
N TRP A 93 -7.59 -1.46 17.18
CA TRP A 93 -7.81 -2.13 15.89
C TRP A 93 -9.29 -2.35 15.58
N PHE A 94 -10.04 -2.95 16.51
CA PHE A 94 -11.47 -3.20 16.30
C PHE A 94 -12.29 -1.92 16.38
N GLY A 95 -11.86 -0.94 17.18
CA GLY A 95 -12.44 0.41 17.20
C GLY A 95 -12.27 1.12 15.86
N ALA A 96 -11.08 1.06 15.24
CA ALA A 96 -10.84 1.63 13.92
C ALA A 96 -11.76 1.00 12.85
N ILE A 97 -11.94 -0.32 12.89
CA ILE A 97 -12.88 -1.02 11.98
C ILE A 97 -14.32 -0.56 12.23
N ALA A 98 -14.78 -0.55 13.48
CA ALA A 98 -16.15 -0.14 13.83
C ALA A 98 -16.44 1.31 13.42
N ILE A 99 -15.51 2.23 13.68
CA ILE A 99 -15.62 3.64 13.27
C ILE A 99 -15.62 3.74 11.74
N GLY A 100 -14.80 2.95 11.05
CA GLY A 100 -14.78 2.87 9.59
C GLY A 100 -16.12 2.45 8.98
N LEU A 101 -16.80 1.49 9.60
CA LEU A 101 -18.09 1.01 9.11
C LEU A 101 -19.23 2.00 9.37
N VAL A 102 -19.17 2.79 10.45
CA VAL A 102 -20.28 3.65 10.87
C VAL A 102 -20.11 5.12 10.43
N ILE A 103 -18.89 5.66 10.43
CA ILE A 103 -18.63 7.12 10.35
C ILE A 103 -17.64 7.48 9.22
N SER A 104 -17.25 6.54 8.35
CA SER A 104 -16.29 6.82 7.26
C SER A 104 -16.69 7.96 6.33
N GLN A 105 -18.00 8.21 6.17
CA GLN A 105 -18.52 9.27 5.30
C GLN A 105 -18.44 10.68 5.91
N VAL A 106 -18.22 10.77 7.23
CA VAL A 106 -18.31 12.04 7.99
C VAL A 106 -17.00 12.38 8.70
N SER A 107 -16.13 11.39 8.94
CA SER A 107 -14.89 11.58 9.69
C SER A 107 -13.70 10.91 9.02
N PRO A 108 -12.53 11.58 8.95
CA PRO A 108 -11.28 10.96 8.53
C PRO A 108 -10.69 10.03 9.61
N ALA A 109 -11.36 9.83 10.75
CA ALA A 109 -10.88 9.03 11.86
C ALA A 109 -10.39 7.61 11.47
N PRO A 110 -11.04 6.86 10.57
CA PRO A 110 -10.53 5.57 10.11
C PRO A 110 -9.17 5.70 9.43
N ALA A 111 -8.99 6.70 8.56
CA ALA A 111 -7.72 6.96 7.89
C ALA A 111 -6.63 7.38 8.90
N VAL A 112 -6.96 8.21 9.90
CA VAL A 112 -6.00 8.60 10.93
C VAL A 112 -5.60 7.40 11.81
N LEU A 113 -6.58 6.66 12.32
CA LEU A 113 -6.36 5.55 13.25
C LEU A 113 -5.67 4.37 12.58
N PHE A 114 -6.01 4.06 11.33
CA PHE A 114 -5.42 2.94 10.61
C PHE A 114 -4.15 3.37 9.87
N TRP A 115 -4.24 4.37 9.00
CA TRP A 115 -3.12 4.69 8.11
C TRP A 115 -2.03 5.48 8.82
N ILE A 116 -2.36 6.64 9.39
CA ILE A 116 -1.37 7.54 9.99
C ILE A 116 -0.73 6.90 11.22
N LEU A 117 -1.54 6.32 12.11
CA LEU A 117 -1.01 5.75 13.35
C LEU A 117 -0.14 4.51 13.10
N ILE A 118 -0.46 3.66 12.12
CA ILE A 118 0.37 2.49 11.77
C ILE A 118 1.62 2.90 10.99
N TRP A 119 1.49 3.71 9.94
CA TRP A 119 2.61 3.97 9.03
C TRP A 119 3.51 5.11 9.46
N VAL A 120 3.02 6.03 10.31
CA VAL A 120 3.81 7.17 10.81
C VAL A 120 4.05 7.03 12.30
N GLY A 121 2.99 6.84 13.09
CA GLY A 121 3.08 6.80 14.55
C GLY A 121 3.92 5.61 15.05
N LEU A 122 3.59 4.41 14.60
CA LEU A 122 4.21 3.18 15.11
C LEU A 122 5.72 3.10 14.79
N PRO A 123 6.23 3.45 13.59
CA PRO A 123 7.66 3.54 13.34
C PRO A 123 8.38 4.49 14.29
N ILE A 124 7.82 5.69 14.54
CA ILE A 124 8.41 6.64 15.50
C ILE A 124 8.49 6.02 16.90
N VAL A 125 7.41 5.37 17.36
CA VAL A 125 7.40 4.66 18.65
C VAL A 125 8.43 3.53 18.66
N THR A 126 8.58 2.77 17.57
CA THR A 126 9.52 1.64 17.51
C THR A 126 10.98 2.07 17.60
N VAL A 127 11.31 3.23 17.00
CA VAL A 127 12.67 3.80 17.07
C VAL A 127 12.97 4.30 18.49
N LEU A 128 11.97 4.89 19.17
CA LEU A 128 12.17 5.49 20.50
C LEU A 128 12.11 4.47 21.64
N LEU A 129 11.14 3.56 21.62
CA LEU A 129 10.81 2.66 22.73
C LEU A 129 11.13 1.19 22.43
N GLY A 130 11.57 0.87 21.22
CA GLY A 130 11.65 -0.51 20.73
C GLY A 130 10.31 -1.01 20.22
N ASN A 131 10.29 -2.20 19.61
CA ASN A 131 9.12 -2.72 18.91
C ASN A 131 7.95 -3.05 19.86
N PRO A 132 6.85 -2.27 19.88
CA PRO A 132 5.71 -2.53 20.76
C PRO A 132 4.72 -3.54 20.14
N TRP A 133 4.82 -3.80 18.82
CA TRP A 133 3.87 -4.61 18.05
C TRP A 133 3.66 -6.02 18.60
N PRO A 134 4.67 -6.76 19.10
CA PRO A 134 4.45 -8.08 19.69
C PRO A 134 3.44 -8.08 20.85
N SER A 135 3.35 -7.00 21.62
CA SER A 135 2.34 -6.83 22.68
C SER A 135 1.09 -6.09 22.19
N LEU A 136 1.22 -5.16 21.24
CA LEU A 136 0.10 -4.39 20.71
C LEU A 136 -0.73 -5.16 19.66
N SER A 137 -0.20 -6.23 19.09
CA SER A 137 -0.82 -6.91 17.95
C SER A 137 -2.19 -7.50 18.32
N PRO A 138 -3.28 -7.04 17.68
CA PRO A 138 -4.62 -7.56 17.92
C PRO A 138 -4.72 -9.03 17.50
N PHE A 139 -3.98 -9.43 16.47
CA PHE A 139 -3.95 -10.81 15.98
C PHE A 139 -3.31 -11.77 16.99
N ARG A 140 -2.19 -11.40 17.61
CA ARG A 140 -1.55 -12.21 18.67
C ARG A 140 -2.43 -12.30 19.91
N ALA A 141 -3.13 -11.22 20.25
CA ALA A 141 -4.04 -11.20 21.39
C ALA A 141 -5.29 -12.07 21.13
N LEU A 142 -5.88 -11.98 19.94
CA LEU A 142 -7.01 -12.78 19.50
C LEU A 142 -6.64 -14.27 19.39
N PHE A 143 -5.55 -14.61 18.70
CA PHE A 143 -5.10 -16.00 18.57
C PHE A 143 -4.81 -16.64 19.92
N GLY A 144 -4.14 -15.91 20.82
CA GLY A 144 -3.92 -16.38 22.19
C GLY A 144 -5.20 -16.49 23.04
N LEU A 145 -6.28 -15.79 22.69
CA LEU A 145 -7.61 -16.03 23.27
C LEU A 145 -8.22 -17.32 22.71
N LEU A 146 -8.17 -17.51 21.40
CA LEU A 146 -8.65 -18.72 20.74
C LEU A 146 -7.92 -19.97 21.25
N GLU A 147 -6.60 -19.94 21.43
CA GLU A 147 -5.84 -21.04 22.03
C GLU A 147 -6.28 -21.36 23.47
N ARG A 148 -6.67 -20.34 24.25
CA ARG A 148 -7.18 -20.55 25.62
C ARG A 148 -8.54 -21.22 25.60
N VAL A 149 -9.44 -20.77 24.73
CA VAL A 149 -10.77 -21.38 24.55
C VAL A 149 -10.65 -22.80 24.01
N SER A 150 -9.78 -23.02 23.03
CA SER A 150 -9.49 -24.32 22.43
C SER A 150 -8.98 -25.33 23.48
N ARG A 151 -8.04 -24.91 24.34
CA ARG A 151 -7.55 -25.74 25.44
C ARG A 151 -8.62 -26.04 26.48
N TRP A 152 -9.50 -25.07 26.77
CA TRP A 152 -10.65 -25.30 27.66
C TRP A 152 -11.64 -26.32 27.07
N ALA A 153 -11.80 -26.32 25.74
CA ALA A 153 -12.60 -27.31 25.01
C ALA A 153 -11.92 -28.67 24.81
N GLY A 154 -10.71 -28.88 25.35
CA GLY A 154 -9.99 -30.16 25.32
C GLY A 154 -9.06 -30.38 24.12
N PHE A 155 -8.80 -29.36 23.30
CA PHE A 155 -7.83 -29.45 22.20
C PHE A 155 -6.43 -29.02 22.66
N ASP A 156 -5.43 -29.84 22.36
CA ASP A 156 -4.03 -29.57 22.74
C ASP A 156 -3.39 -28.44 21.92
N ARG A 157 -3.79 -28.28 20.66
CA ARG A 157 -3.30 -27.25 19.73
C ARG A 157 -4.41 -26.76 18.81
N LEU A 158 -4.36 -25.46 18.51
CA LEU A 158 -5.24 -24.83 17.54
C LEU A 158 -4.57 -24.73 16.16
N ASP A 159 -3.24 -24.69 16.12
CA ASP A 159 -2.47 -24.65 14.88
C ASP A 159 -2.35 -26.04 14.25
N LEU A 160 -2.27 -26.07 12.92
CA LEU A 160 -2.08 -27.30 12.14
C LEU A 160 -0.65 -27.86 12.23
N GLY A 161 0.25 -27.25 13.02
CA GLY A 161 1.66 -27.65 13.10
C GLY A 161 2.45 -27.49 11.79
N LEU A 162 1.87 -26.83 10.79
CA LEU A 162 2.50 -26.59 9.50
C LEU A 162 3.70 -25.66 9.67
N ARG A 163 4.85 -26.08 9.12
CA ARG A 163 6.05 -25.24 9.11
C ARG A 163 5.91 -24.19 8.02
N TYR A 164 6.08 -22.91 8.36
CA TYR A 164 6.13 -21.86 7.35
C TYR A 164 7.26 -22.18 6.35
N PRO A 165 6.96 -22.30 5.05
CA PRO A 165 7.92 -22.79 4.08
C PRO A 165 9.02 -21.74 3.88
N ALA A 166 10.24 -22.06 4.33
CA ALA A 166 11.38 -21.15 4.33
C ALA A 166 11.73 -20.64 2.92
N VAL A 167 11.38 -21.41 1.88
CA VAL A 167 11.50 -21.02 0.47
C VAL A 167 10.83 -19.66 0.22
N LEU A 168 9.67 -19.37 0.82
CA LEU A 168 8.93 -18.13 0.58
C LEU A 168 9.68 -16.86 1.01
N GLY A 169 10.63 -16.97 1.94
CA GLY A 169 11.46 -15.84 2.39
C GLY A 169 12.77 -15.69 1.63
N ALA A 170 13.09 -16.60 0.71
CA ALA A 170 14.37 -16.62 0.04
C ALA A 170 14.38 -15.73 -1.22
N PRO A 171 15.50 -15.06 -1.56
CA PRO A 171 15.58 -14.21 -2.74
C PRO A 171 15.21 -14.91 -4.06
N HIS A 172 15.51 -16.21 -4.18
CA HIS A 172 15.14 -17.01 -5.35
C HIS A 172 13.63 -17.13 -5.55
N THR A 173 12.83 -17.00 -4.50
CA THR A 173 11.36 -17.02 -4.64
C THR A 173 10.86 -15.80 -5.38
N VAL A 174 11.48 -14.63 -5.19
CA VAL A 174 11.13 -13.44 -5.98
C VAL A 174 11.40 -13.71 -7.46
N ALA A 175 12.56 -14.31 -7.78
CA ALA A 175 12.88 -14.68 -9.16
C ALA A 175 11.90 -15.72 -9.74
N LEU A 176 11.50 -16.73 -8.96
CA LEU A 176 10.49 -17.70 -9.36
C LEU A 176 9.12 -17.07 -9.56
N LEU A 177 8.70 -16.15 -8.68
CA LEU A 177 7.45 -15.41 -8.82
C LEU A 177 7.47 -14.57 -10.11
N MET A 178 8.54 -13.82 -10.36
CA MET A 178 8.72 -13.06 -11.60
C MET A 178 8.70 -13.96 -12.84
N GLY A 179 9.43 -15.08 -12.82
CA GLY A 179 9.43 -16.04 -13.92
C GLY A 179 8.06 -16.67 -14.17
N SER A 180 7.36 -17.07 -13.11
CA SER A 180 6.01 -17.63 -13.20
C SER A 180 5.01 -16.60 -13.73
N TYR A 181 5.12 -15.35 -13.30
CA TYR A 181 4.34 -14.23 -13.80
C TYR A 181 4.56 -14.04 -15.31
N THR A 182 5.82 -13.99 -15.76
CA THR A 182 6.15 -13.87 -17.18
C THR A 182 5.58 -15.02 -18.01
N VAL A 183 5.71 -16.27 -17.54
CA VAL A 183 5.15 -17.44 -18.24
C VAL A 183 3.62 -17.34 -18.34
N VAL A 184 2.93 -17.01 -17.25
CA VAL A 184 1.48 -16.83 -17.24
C VAL A 184 1.05 -15.73 -18.21
N THR A 185 1.75 -14.59 -18.23
CA THR A 185 1.46 -13.49 -19.14
C THR A 185 1.66 -13.89 -20.61
N LEU A 186 2.74 -14.60 -20.94
CA LEU A 186 2.98 -15.07 -22.31
C LEU A 186 1.94 -16.09 -22.76
N ILE A 187 1.56 -17.03 -21.89
CA ILE A 187 0.47 -17.98 -22.16
C ILE A 187 -0.84 -17.22 -22.39
N GLY A 188 -1.14 -16.23 -21.55
CA GLY A 188 -2.33 -15.41 -21.68
C GLY A 188 -2.39 -14.63 -23.00
N ILE A 189 -1.28 -13.99 -23.38
CA ILE A 189 -1.15 -13.33 -24.69
C ILE A 189 -1.36 -14.32 -25.84
N PHE A 190 -0.82 -15.55 -25.73
CA PHE A 190 -0.97 -16.57 -26.75
C PHE A 190 -2.42 -17.09 -26.87
N LEU A 191 -3.11 -17.28 -25.75
CA LEU A 191 -4.47 -17.84 -25.72
C LEU A 191 -5.56 -16.82 -26.06
N PHE A 192 -5.43 -15.58 -25.55
CA PHE A 192 -6.47 -14.54 -25.65
C PHE A 192 -6.10 -13.40 -26.60
N GLY A 193 -4.92 -13.46 -27.21
CA GLY A 193 -4.37 -12.39 -28.05
C GLY A 193 -3.74 -11.27 -27.23
N ARG A 194 -2.88 -10.49 -27.90
CA ARG A 194 -2.12 -9.40 -27.28
C ARG A 194 -3.04 -8.36 -26.63
N VAL A 195 -4.03 -7.86 -27.36
CA VAL A 195 -4.99 -6.86 -26.84
C VAL A 195 -5.85 -7.48 -25.73
N GLY A 196 -6.39 -8.68 -25.97
CA GLY A 196 -7.28 -9.35 -25.03
C GLY A 196 -6.64 -9.57 -23.65
N TRP A 197 -5.37 -9.98 -23.59
CA TRP A 197 -4.67 -10.19 -22.34
C TRP A 197 -4.10 -8.89 -21.73
N LEU A 198 -3.35 -8.08 -22.50
CA LEU A 198 -2.67 -6.91 -21.95
C LEU A 198 -3.64 -5.86 -21.41
N ARG A 199 -4.77 -5.65 -22.09
CA ARG A 199 -5.79 -4.68 -21.66
C ARG A 199 -6.54 -5.10 -20.40
N ASN A 200 -6.71 -6.40 -20.16
CA ASN A 200 -7.68 -6.89 -19.17
C ASN A 200 -7.07 -7.67 -18.00
N ALA A 201 -5.90 -8.28 -18.18
CA ALA A 201 -5.34 -9.26 -17.24
C ALA A 201 -3.87 -9.02 -16.87
N GLU A 202 -3.11 -8.28 -17.68
CA GLU A 202 -1.72 -7.95 -17.35
C GLU A 202 -1.70 -6.87 -16.25
N LEU A 203 -1.24 -7.25 -15.07
CA LEU A 203 -1.32 -6.44 -13.86
C LEU A 203 -0.66 -5.07 -14.02
N PHE A 204 0.52 -5.03 -14.64
CA PHE A 204 1.29 -3.80 -14.77
C PHE A 204 0.71 -2.88 -15.83
N GLU A 205 0.27 -3.39 -16.98
CA GLU A 205 -0.34 -2.58 -18.03
C GLU A 205 -1.64 -1.94 -17.55
N VAL A 206 -2.50 -2.71 -16.86
CA VAL A 206 -3.77 -2.19 -16.32
C VAL A 206 -3.53 -1.19 -15.19
N TYR A 207 -2.75 -1.58 -14.17
CA TYR A 207 -2.50 -0.74 -13.00
C TYR A 207 -1.75 0.54 -13.38
N LEU A 208 -0.63 0.42 -14.10
CA LEU A 208 0.18 1.57 -14.48
C LEU A 208 -0.48 2.40 -15.57
N GLY A 209 -1.31 1.82 -16.44
CA GLY A 209 -2.12 2.56 -17.40
C GLY A 209 -3.08 3.52 -16.69
N TRP A 210 -3.76 3.06 -15.62
CA TRP A 210 -4.62 3.91 -14.80
C TRP A 210 -3.86 5.07 -14.14
N PHE A 211 -2.71 4.79 -13.50
CA PHE A 211 -1.87 5.85 -12.93
C PHE A 211 -1.26 6.77 -13.98
N GLY A 212 -0.91 6.23 -15.15
CA GLY A 212 -0.32 6.98 -16.27
C GLY A 212 -1.21 8.12 -16.74
N ARG A 213 -2.55 7.92 -16.74
CA ARG A 213 -3.55 8.94 -17.09
C ARG A 213 -3.52 10.19 -16.20
N ALA A 214 -3.08 10.04 -14.94
CA ALA A 214 -2.90 11.18 -14.04
C ALA A 214 -1.60 11.96 -14.34
N GLY A 215 -0.62 11.32 -14.97
CA GLY A 215 0.68 11.87 -15.25
C GLY A 215 0.69 12.89 -16.41
N PRO A 216 1.73 13.75 -16.46
CA PRO A 216 1.87 14.79 -17.47
C PRO A 216 2.43 14.28 -18.81
N VAL A 217 2.79 13.00 -18.89
CA VAL A 217 3.31 12.35 -20.10
C VAL A 217 2.31 11.27 -20.50
N GLY A 218 1.72 11.41 -21.68
CA GLY A 218 0.89 10.39 -22.31
C GLY A 218 1.54 9.79 -23.54
N ARG A 219 1.07 8.62 -23.98
CA ARG A 219 1.50 7.97 -25.23
C ARG A 219 0.42 8.17 -26.30
N ARG A 220 0.67 9.04 -27.28
CA ARG A 220 -0.23 9.22 -28.42
C ARG A 220 0.06 8.18 -29.49
N VAL A 221 -0.97 7.46 -29.92
CA VAL A 221 -0.91 6.59 -31.11
C VAL A 221 -1.12 7.46 -32.35
N VAL A 222 -0.14 7.47 -33.26
CA VAL A 222 -0.12 8.37 -34.42
C VAL A 222 -0.77 7.73 -35.64
N GLN A 223 -0.76 6.40 -35.74
CA GLN A 223 -1.29 5.69 -36.90
C GLN A 223 -2.81 5.46 -36.76
N PRO A 224 -3.65 6.04 -37.65
CA PRO A 224 -5.10 5.94 -37.56
C PRO A 224 -5.63 4.51 -37.71
N ASP A 225 -4.90 3.66 -38.45
CA ASP A 225 -5.27 2.26 -38.65
C ASP A 225 -5.31 1.47 -37.34
N ALA A 226 -4.46 1.83 -36.37
CA ALA A 226 -4.46 1.21 -35.05
C ALA A 226 -5.71 1.57 -34.22
N CYS A 227 -6.36 2.69 -34.55
CA CYS A 227 -7.62 3.13 -33.95
C CYS A 227 -8.85 2.57 -34.68
N ALA A 228 -8.68 2.01 -35.89
CA ALA A 228 -9.77 1.51 -36.69
C ALA A 228 -10.43 0.29 -36.03
N GLY A 229 -11.69 0.45 -35.58
CA GLY A 229 -12.43 -0.62 -34.90
C GLY A 229 -12.03 -0.84 -33.44
N CYS A 230 -11.36 0.13 -32.81
CA CYS A 230 -11.07 0.13 -31.38
C CYS A 230 -12.37 0.10 -30.57
N ALA A 231 -12.48 -0.82 -29.60
CA ALA A 231 -13.67 -0.95 -28.77
C ALA A 231 -13.77 0.12 -27.67
N GLU A 232 -12.75 0.94 -27.49
CA GLU A 232 -12.77 2.10 -26.59
C GLU A 232 -13.41 3.35 -27.23
N GLU A 233 -13.78 3.27 -28.52
CA GLU A 233 -14.38 4.39 -29.27
C GLU A 233 -13.52 5.67 -29.17
N CYS A 234 -12.19 5.51 -29.18
CA CYS A 234 -11.26 6.62 -29.05
C CYS A 234 -11.25 7.51 -30.30
N ASP A 235 -11.01 8.81 -30.10
CA ASP A 235 -10.81 9.77 -31.19
C ASP A 235 -9.47 9.49 -31.91
N PRO A 236 -9.47 9.13 -33.21
CA PRO A 236 -8.23 8.92 -33.97
C PRO A 236 -7.34 10.18 -34.06
N GLU A 237 -7.91 11.38 -33.97
CA GLU A 237 -7.15 12.63 -33.98
C GLU A 237 -6.49 12.92 -32.63
N HIS A 238 -7.01 12.35 -31.53
CA HIS A 238 -6.52 12.58 -30.17
C HIS A 238 -6.48 11.29 -29.34
N CYS A 239 -5.86 10.23 -29.88
CA CYS A 239 -5.76 8.93 -29.21
C CYS A 239 -4.55 8.86 -28.26
N VAL A 240 -4.73 9.30 -27.01
CA VAL A 240 -3.68 9.31 -25.97
C VAL A 240 -3.98 8.25 -24.89
N ASP A 241 -3.01 7.37 -24.62
CA ASP A 241 -3.10 6.28 -23.62
C ASP A 241 -4.34 5.37 -23.75
N CYS A 242 -4.87 5.22 -24.97
CA CYS A 242 -5.90 4.23 -25.25
C CYS A 242 -5.32 2.82 -25.04
N PRO A 243 -5.86 1.99 -24.12
CA PRO A 243 -5.28 0.68 -23.80
C PRO A 243 -5.23 -0.26 -25.01
N GLU A 244 -6.26 -0.24 -25.85
CA GLU A 244 -6.36 -1.10 -27.02
C GLU A 244 -5.41 -0.66 -28.14
N CYS A 245 -5.45 0.61 -28.54
CA CYS A 245 -4.57 1.13 -29.59
C CYS A 245 -3.09 1.00 -29.19
N THR A 246 -2.77 1.19 -27.91
CA THR A 246 -1.39 1.09 -27.43
C THR A 246 -0.89 -0.36 -27.40
N ALA A 247 -1.76 -1.32 -27.10
CA ALA A 247 -1.40 -2.74 -27.15
C ALA A 247 -1.10 -3.22 -28.59
N VAL A 248 -1.68 -2.59 -29.61
CA VAL A 248 -1.43 -2.90 -31.03
C VAL A 248 -0.23 -2.14 -31.58
N ALA A 249 -0.11 -0.86 -31.25
CA ALA A 249 0.84 0.05 -31.88
C ALA A 249 2.30 -0.37 -31.69
N THR A 250 3.08 -0.31 -32.77
CA THR A 250 4.52 -0.60 -32.72
C THR A 250 5.31 0.59 -32.16
N SER A 251 6.58 0.39 -31.77
CA SER A 251 7.41 1.44 -31.16
C SER A 251 7.59 2.69 -32.02
N GLY A 252 7.41 2.60 -33.33
CA GLY A 252 7.49 3.74 -34.25
C GLY A 252 6.17 4.51 -34.42
N GLU A 253 5.06 3.94 -33.97
CA GLU A 253 3.70 4.45 -34.14
C GLU A 253 3.19 5.20 -32.91
N GLN A 254 4.02 5.27 -31.86
CA GLN A 254 3.72 5.96 -30.61
C GLN A 254 4.62 7.17 -30.43
N ARG A 255 4.05 8.27 -29.96
CA ARG A 255 4.82 9.47 -29.60
C ARG A 255 4.47 9.89 -28.18
N PRO A 256 5.48 10.17 -27.32
CA PRO A 256 5.23 10.76 -26.02
C PRO A 256 4.73 12.19 -26.21
N GLU A 257 3.64 12.54 -25.53
CA GLU A 257 3.08 13.89 -25.54
C GLU A 257 2.95 14.44 -24.12
N LEU A 258 3.17 15.74 -23.99
CA LEU A 258 2.97 16.45 -22.73
C LEU A 258 1.50 16.87 -22.62
N ARG A 259 0.92 16.59 -21.46
CA ARG A 259 -0.43 17.03 -21.10
C ARG A 259 -0.44 17.62 -19.69
N PRO A 260 -1.43 18.46 -19.35
CA PRO A 260 -1.63 18.85 -17.96
C PRO A 260 -1.94 17.62 -17.09
N TRP A 261 -1.64 17.73 -15.80
CA TRP A 261 -1.92 16.66 -14.84
C TRP A 261 -3.42 16.34 -14.79
N PHE A 262 -3.76 15.06 -14.62
CA PHE A 262 -5.13 14.56 -14.47
C PHE A 262 -6.08 14.70 -15.68
N THR A 263 -5.72 15.41 -16.75
CA THR A 263 -6.61 15.57 -17.92
C THR A 263 -6.87 14.26 -18.66
N GLY A 264 -5.94 13.30 -18.61
CA GLY A 264 -6.14 11.96 -19.16
C GLY A 264 -7.23 11.14 -18.45
N LEU A 265 -7.68 11.56 -17.26
CA LEU A 265 -8.82 10.91 -16.57
C LEU A 265 -10.18 11.36 -17.13
N SER A 266 -10.26 12.56 -17.72
CA SER A 266 -11.51 13.09 -18.31
C SER A 266 -11.76 12.63 -19.74
N GLU A 267 -10.77 12.05 -20.40
CA GLU A 267 -10.85 11.59 -21.80
C GLU A 267 -11.45 10.17 -21.92
N VAL A 268 -11.81 9.53 -20.81
CA VAL A 268 -12.35 8.17 -20.79
C VAL A 268 -13.87 8.18 -20.99
N SER A 269 -14.33 7.74 -22.16
CA SER A 269 -15.75 7.64 -22.52
C SER A 269 -16.47 6.46 -21.85
N HIS A 270 -15.75 5.40 -21.47
CA HIS A 270 -16.32 4.23 -20.78
C HIS A 270 -15.42 3.73 -19.66
N ALA A 271 -15.79 4.04 -18.41
CA ALA A 271 -15.31 3.29 -17.25
C ALA A 271 -16.01 1.92 -17.25
N GLY A 272 -15.47 0.97 -18.01
CA GLY A 272 -15.94 -0.41 -18.00
C GLY A 272 -15.65 -1.06 -16.65
N TRP A 273 -16.55 -1.92 -16.16
CA TRP A 273 -16.35 -2.69 -14.92
C TRP A 273 -15.09 -3.58 -14.93
N SER A 274 -14.48 -3.76 -16.10
CA SER A 274 -13.15 -4.33 -16.30
C SER A 274 -12.02 -3.52 -15.64
N ASP A 275 -12.19 -2.23 -15.39
CA ASP A 275 -11.20 -1.36 -14.71
C ASP A 275 -11.17 -1.56 -13.18
N ALA A 276 -12.25 -2.11 -12.60
CA ALA A 276 -12.35 -2.43 -11.17
C ALA A 276 -12.24 -3.93 -10.87
N GLY A 277 -12.13 -4.77 -11.92
CA GLY A 277 -12.18 -6.22 -11.87
C GLY A 277 -10.90 -6.89 -11.36
N PHE A 278 -10.37 -6.46 -10.22
CA PHE A 278 -9.37 -7.26 -9.51
C PHE A 278 -10.12 -8.43 -8.84
N ILE A 279 -10.11 -9.61 -9.48
CA ILE A 279 -10.55 -10.91 -8.95
C ILE A 279 -12.06 -11.21 -9.08
N VAL A 280 -12.51 -11.68 -10.24
CA VAL A 280 -13.53 -12.76 -10.34
C VAL A 280 -13.30 -13.56 -11.64
N PRO A 281 -13.03 -14.88 -11.60
CA PRO A 281 -12.89 -15.68 -12.82
C PRO A 281 -14.24 -16.29 -13.20
N THR A 282 -15.26 -15.51 -13.55
CA THR A 282 -16.50 -16.06 -14.13
C THR A 282 -17.27 -14.99 -14.92
N THR A 283 -17.19 -15.02 -16.24
CA THR A 283 -18.24 -15.49 -17.16
C THR A 283 -17.91 -14.98 -18.55
N ALA A 284 -17.68 -15.92 -19.46
CA ALA A 284 -17.65 -15.65 -20.88
C ALA A 284 -18.99 -15.03 -21.31
N SER A 285 -18.95 -13.81 -21.81
CA SER A 285 -20.01 -13.24 -22.64
C SER A 285 -19.50 -13.27 -24.08
N PRO A 286 -19.98 -14.17 -24.96
CA PRO A 286 -19.65 -14.10 -26.37
C PRO A 286 -20.32 -12.85 -26.97
N ARG A 287 -19.53 -11.88 -27.45
CA ARG A 287 -20.07 -10.85 -28.36
C ARG A 287 -20.27 -11.46 -29.75
N PRO A 288 -21.39 -11.15 -30.43
CA PRO A 288 -21.65 -11.64 -31.78
C PRO A 288 -20.73 -10.93 -32.79
N PRO A 289 -20.44 -11.56 -33.95
CA PRO A 289 -19.67 -10.93 -35.00
C PRO A 289 -20.50 -9.80 -35.63
N SER A 290 -20.08 -8.55 -35.44
CA SER A 290 -20.61 -7.43 -36.23
C SER A 290 -20.08 -7.55 -37.66
N GLY A 291 -21.01 -7.72 -38.58
CA GLY A 291 -20.81 -8.12 -39.96
C GLY A 291 -19.82 -7.27 -40.76
N GLN A 292 -19.21 -7.97 -41.72
CA GLN A 292 -18.57 -7.44 -42.92
C GLN A 292 -19.45 -6.34 -43.55
N ARG A 293 -18.89 -5.15 -43.73
CA ARG A 293 -19.40 -4.19 -44.72
C ARG A 293 -18.86 -4.63 -46.07
N SER A 294 -19.75 -5.03 -46.97
CA SER A 294 -19.61 -4.84 -48.41
C SER A 294 -20.33 -3.55 -48.79
#